data_AF-A0A9D6QEI4-F1
#
_entry.id   AF-A0A9D6QEI4-F1
#
_cell.length_a   1.000
_cell.length_b   1.000
_cell.length_c   1.000
_cell.angle_alpha   90.00
_cell.angle_beta   90.00
_cell.angle_gamma   90.00
#
_symmetry.space_group_name_H-M   'P 1'
#
loop_
_entity.id
_entity.type
_entity.pdbx_description
1 polymer ?
#
loop_
_entity_poly.entity_id
_entity_poly.type
_entity_poly.pdbx_seq_one_letter_code
_entity_poly.pdbx_strand_id
1 'polypeptide(L)'
;MAGRISKSRADAPAAQAVGDGELFPFQLDGPAPLVVKRSSAKKAPAEKPHYHDHRARLRERFEDAGEAALADYELLELMLFRSIPRQDTKPLAKALLTRFGNLAEVLAAPAARIAEVPGAGPAVAQDLKVAHAIMQRAQRAEAKQRPVVSSWSALVSYCRTAMAHEPREQFRVLFLDVKNQLIADEVMNEGTVDHAPVYPREIARRALELSAAAVILVHNHPSGDPKPSAQDVAITREIVAAAEAVSVRVHDHLVIGREGAASFKSLGLL
;
A
#
# COMPACT_ATOMS: atom_id res chain seq x y z
N MET A 1 -60.97 37.03 18.75
CA MET A 1 -60.98 37.75 17.47
C MET A 1 -60.09 36.97 16.51
N ALA A 2 -60.67 36.09 15.68
CA ALA A 2 -61.05 36.33 14.28
C ALA A 2 -59.81 36.58 13.39
N GLY A 3 -59.50 35.86 12.32
CA GLY A 3 -60.10 34.77 11.55
C GLY A 3 -59.09 34.40 10.42
N ARG A 4 -58.96 33.13 10.03
CA ARG A 4 -59.55 32.53 8.78
C ARG A 4 -58.85 33.06 7.49
N ILE A 5 -58.43 32.29 6.47
CA ILE A 5 -59.06 31.12 5.80
C ILE A 5 -58.00 30.38 4.94
N SER A 6 -58.03 29.05 5.04
CA SER A 6 -57.50 28.06 4.10
C SER A 6 -58.43 27.87 2.90
N LYS A 7 -57.91 27.71 1.67
CA LYS A 7 -58.70 27.23 0.52
C LYS A 7 -58.28 25.82 0.11
N SER A 8 -59.28 24.95 0.16
CA SER A 8 -59.32 23.52 -0.13
C SER A 8 -59.30 23.22 -1.63
N ARG A 9 -58.74 22.05 -1.97
CA ARG A 9 -59.02 21.32 -3.22
C ARG A 9 -60.45 20.76 -3.21
N ALA A 10 -61.09 20.74 -4.37
CA ALA A 10 -62.28 19.95 -4.67
C ALA A 10 -62.15 19.36 -6.09
N ASP A 11 -62.68 18.16 -6.26
CA ASP A 11 -62.52 17.23 -7.39
C ASP A 11 -63.43 17.46 -8.61
N ALA A 12 -62.94 16.96 -9.77
CA ALA A 12 -63.65 16.35 -10.93
C ALA A 12 -64.59 17.23 -11.81
N PRO A 13 -64.79 16.92 -13.12
CA PRO A 13 -64.80 15.58 -13.72
C PRO A 13 -64.07 15.37 -15.07
N ALA A 14 -63.94 14.10 -15.43
CA ALA A 14 -63.37 13.58 -16.68
C ALA A 14 -64.29 13.81 -17.89
N ALA A 15 -63.71 14.18 -19.04
CA ALA A 15 -64.41 14.29 -20.32
C ALA A 15 -63.88 13.23 -21.31
N GLN A 16 -64.84 12.51 -21.88
CA GLN A 16 -64.69 11.34 -22.76
C GLN A 16 -64.08 11.68 -24.13
N ALA A 17 -63.30 10.76 -24.66
CA ALA A 17 -62.85 10.75 -26.04
C ALA A 17 -64.05 10.54 -26.99
N VAL A 18 -64.19 11.41 -27.98
CA VAL A 18 -65.17 11.27 -29.07
C VAL A 18 -64.50 10.51 -30.21
N GLY A 19 -65.13 9.40 -30.61
CA GLY A 19 -64.66 8.50 -31.66
C GLY A 19 -64.89 9.03 -33.08
N ASP A 20 -64.06 8.55 -33.99
CA ASP A 20 -64.05 8.86 -35.41
C ASP A 20 -65.38 8.50 -36.10
N GLY A 21 -65.89 9.42 -36.91
CA GLY A 21 -67.06 9.17 -37.75
C GLY A 21 -67.43 10.34 -38.65
N GLU A 22 -67.19 10.15 -39.94
CA GLU A 22 -67.96 10.75 -41.05
C GLU A 22 -67.74 12.22 -41.41
N LEU A 23 -66.69 12.50 -42.18
CA LEU A 23 -66.80 13.42 -43.32
C LEU A 23 -65.89 12.89 -44.44
N PHE A 24 -66.47 12.67 -45.63
CA PHE A 24 -65.91 12.37 -46.96
C PHE A 24 -66.31 11.01 -47.57
N PRO A 25 -67.28 11.00 -48.50
CA PRO A 25 -67.66 9.83 -49.28
C PRO A 25 -66.92 9.84 -50.64
N PHE A 26 -65.87 9.05 -50.77
CA PHE A 26 -65.35 8.62 -52.07
C PHE A 26 -64.90 7.17 -51.94
N GLN A 27 -65.57 6.27 -52.65
CA GLN A 27 -65.29 4.84 -52.63
C GLN A 27 -64.27 4.54 -53.74
N LEU A 28 -63.00 4.35 -53.33
CA LEU A 28 -61.93 3.91 -54.23
C LEU A 28 -61.89 2.37 -54.21
N ASP A 29 -62.43 1.73 -55.25
CA ASP A 29 -62.22 0.30 -55.52
C ASP A 29 -60.80 0.08 -56.08
N GLY A 30 -59.79 0.34 -55.25
CA GLY A 30 -58.39 0.02 -55.50
C GLY A 30 -57.97 -1.25 -54.75
N PRO A 31 -57.01 -2.04 -55.26
CA PRO A 31 -56.46 -3.17 -54.52
C PRO A 31 -55.89 -2.66 -53.18
N ALA A 32 -56.10 -3.44 -52.11
CA ALA A 32 -55.70 -3.09 -50.76
C ALA A 32 -54.27 -2.52 -50.73
N PRO A 33 -54.02 -1.38 -50.04
CA PRO A 33 -52.69 -0.79 -50.00
C PRO A 33 -51.71 -1.83 -49.44
N LEU A 34 -50.62 -2.05 -50.16
CA LEU A 34 -49.52 -2.88 -49.70
C LEU A 34 -49.09 -2.39 -48.31
N VAL A 35 -49.37 -3.20 -47.28
CA VAL A 35 -48.83 -2.99 -45.94
C VAL A 35 -47.33 -3.19 -46.03
N VAL A 36 -46.60 -2.11 -46.27
CA VAL A 36 -45.16 -2.08 -46.03
C VAL A 36 -45.02 -2.23 -44.52
N LYS A 37 -44.73 -3.45 -44.06
CA LYS A 37 -44.15 -3.65 -42.73
C LYS A 37 -42.94 -2.75 -42.69
N ARG A 38 -43.05 -1.59 -42.02
CA ARG A 38 -41.89 -0.84 -41.58
C ARG A 38 -41.13 -1.84 -40.73
N SER A 39 -40.06 -2.40 -41.30
CA SER A 39 -39.04 -3.07 -40.53
C SER A 39 -38.66 -2.06 -39.47
N SER A 40 -39.07 -2.31 -38.22
CA SER A 40 -38.43 -1.69 -37.09
C SER A 40 -37.00 -2.16 -37.21
N ALA A 41 -36.17 -1.33 -37.84
CA ALA A 41 -34.73 -1.50 -37.80
C ALA A 41 -34.44 -1.64 -36.31
N LYS A 42 -34.10 -2.86 -35.89
CA LYS A 42 -33.59 -3.12 -34.54
C LYS A 42 -32.50 -2.10 -34.39
N LYS A 43 -32.72 -1.11 -33.53
CA LYS A 43 -31.66 -0.17 -33.14
C LYS A 43 -30.52 -1.07 -32.70
N ALA A 44 -29.44 -1.07 -33.47
CA ALA A 44 -28.26 -1.86 -33.13
C ALA A 44 -27.96 -1.56 -31.66
N PRO A 45 -27.67 -2.58 -30.82
CA PRO A 45 -27.30 -2.31 -29.44
C PRO A 45 -26.19 -1.26 -29.50
N ALA A 46 -26.39 -0.12 -28.82
CA ALA A 46 -25.39 0.93 -28.76
C ALA A 46 -24.08 0.27 -28.34
N GLU A 47 -23.07 0.32 -29.23
CA GLU A 47 -21.77 -0.28 -28.95
C GLU A 47 -21.32 0.23 -27.59
N LYS A 48 -21.11 -0.71 -26.65
CA LYS A 48 -20.65 -0.35 -25.32
C LYS A 48 -19.34 0.42 -25.50
N PRO A 49 -19.21 1.63 -24.96
CA PRO A 49 -18.00 2.40 -25.12
C PRO A 49 -16.76 1.59 -24.68
N HIS A 50 -15.71 1.61 -25.50
CA HIS A 50 -14.49 0.78 -25.37
C HIS A 50 -13.84 0.83 -23.97
N TYR A 51 -14.07 1.89 -23.20
CA TYR A 51 -13.54 2.06 -21.85
C TYR A 51 -14.21 1.20 -20.76
N HIS A 52 -15.45 0.72 -20.96
CA HIS A 52 -16.13 -0.13 -19.97
C HIS A 52 -15.44 -1.49 -19.82
N ASP A 53 -15.02 -2.05 -20.95
CA ASP A 53 -14.31 -3.32 -21.01
C ASP A 53 -12.88 -3.17 -20.48
N HIS A 54 -12.23 -2.04 -20.77
CA HIS A 54 -10.92 -1.71 -20.19
C HIS A 54 -10.92 -1.66 -18.66
N ARG A 55 -11.93 -1.02 -18.05
CA ARG A 55 -12.05 -0.92 -16.59
C ARG A 55 -12.17 -2.28 -15.91
N ALA A 56 -12.93 -3.21 -16.50
CA ALA A 56 -13.07 -4.55 -15.95
C ALA A 56 -11.75 -5.33 -16.04
N ARG A 57 -11.13 -5.35 -17.23
CA ARG A 57 -9.84 -6.00 -17.45
C ARG A 57 -8.72 -5.47 -16.55
N LEU A 58 -8.72 -4.16 -16.27
CA LEU A 58 -7.69 -3.56 -15.44
C LEU A 58 -7.83 -3.95 -13.96
N ARG A 59 -9.07 -4.13 -13.48
CA ARG A 59 -9.33 -4.65 -12.14
C ARG A 59 -8.91 -6.11 -12.01
N GLU A 60 -9.31 -6.93 -12.98
CA GLU A 60 -8.94 -8.36 -13.04
C GLU A 60 -7.42 -8.53 -13.04
N ARG A 61 -6.69 -7.77 -13.88
CA ARG A 61 -5.22 -7.77 -13.87
C ARG A 61 -4.61 -7.42 -12.50
N PHE A 62 -5.17 -6.44 -11.81
CA PHE A 62 -4.68 -6.05 -10.48
C PHE A 62 -5.02 -7.12 -9.42
N GLU A 63 -6.18 -7.76 -9.51
CA GLU A 63 -6.57 -8.86 -8.64
C GLU A 63 -5.69 -10.10 -8.83
N ASP A 64 -5.36 -10.44 -10.07
CA ASP A 64 -4.58 -11.65 -10.41
C ASP A 64 -3.08 -11.50 -10.16
N ALA A 65 -2.51 -10.33 -10.50
CA ALA A 65 -1.06 -10.16 -10.57
C ALA A 65 -0.53 -8.98 -9.71
N GLY A 66 -1.40 -8.27 -8.99
CA GLY A 66 -1.02 -7.18 -8.10
C GLY A 66 -0.47 -5.94 -8.82
N GLU A 67 0.15 -5.05 -8.05
CA GLU A 67 0.65 -3.76 -8.55
C GLU A 67 1.79 -3.88 -9.57
N ALA A 68 2.63 -4.91 -9.45
CA ALA A 68 3.80 -5.10 -10.31
C ALA A 68 3.44 -5.34 -11.79
N ALA A 69 2.20 -5.75 -12.06
CA ALA A 69 1.69 -5.98 -13.41
C ALA A 69 1.09 -4.73 -14.07
N LEU A 70 1.06 -3.59 -13.37
CA LEU A 70 0.45 -2.34 -13.84
C LEU A 70 1.49 -1.23 -13.96
N ALA A 71 1.34 -0.39 -14.98
CA ALA A 71 2.08 0.86 -15.04
C ALA A 71 1.51 1.90 -14.07
N ASP A 72 2.32 2.90 -13.68
CA ASP A 72 1.90 3.98 -12.78
C ASP A 72 0.58 4.66 -13.21
N TYR A 73 0.44 4.94 -14.51
CA TYR A 73 -0.79 5.56 -15.01
C TYR A 73 -2.00 4.62 -14.86
N GLU A 74 -1.82 3.30 -14.97
CA GLU A 74 -2.88 2.31 -14.80
C GLU A 74 -3.32 2.19 -13.33
N LEU A 75 -2.38 2.26 -12.38
CA LEU A 75 -2.70 2.33 -10.95
C LEU A 75 -3.52 3.60 -10.63
N LEU A 76 -3.14 4.72 -11.24
CA LEU A 76 -3.87 5.97 -11.08
C LEU A 76 -5.27 5.89 -11.72
N GLU A 77 -5.43 5.21 -12.86
CA GLU A 77 -6.75 4.93 -13.45
C GLU A 77 -7.67 4.14 -12.51
N LEU A 78 -7.16 3.06 -11.90
CA LEU A 78 -7.93 2.26 -10.92
C LEU A 78 -8.46 3.11 -9.76
N MET A 79 -7.67 4.08 -9.31
CA MET A 79 -8.09 5.02 -8.28
C MET A 79 -9.15 6.00 -8.80
N LEU A 80 -8.90 6.62 -9.96
CA LEU A 80 -9.80 7.59 -10.60
C LEU A 80 -11.16 6.98 -10.98
N PHE A 81 -11.22 5.68 -11.19
CA PHE A 81 -12.47 4.95 -11.42
C PHE A 81 -13.51 5.14 -10.31
N ARG A 82 -13.06 5.42 -9.08
CA ARG A 82 -13.95 5.67 -7.91
C ARG A 82 -14.57 7.06 -7.97
N SER A 83 -13.79 8.06 -8.40
CA SER A 83 -14.20 9.46 -8.44
C SER A 83 -14.91 9.84 -9.74
N ILE A 84 -14.59 9.16 -10.85
CA ILE A 84 -15.14 9.44 -12.19
C ILE A 84 -15.84 8.19 -12.75
N PRO A 85 -17.17 8.07 -12.56
CA PRO A 85 -17.92 6.96 -13.11
C PRO A 85 -18.15 7.14 -14.63
N ARG A 86 -18.02 6.03 -15.37
CA ARG A 86 -18.44 5.90 -16.78
C ARG A 86 -17.74 6.85 -17.77
N GLN A 87 -16.52 7.29 -17.47
CA GLN A 87 -15.66 8.05 -18.39
C GLN A 87 -14.29 7.38 -18.53
N ASP A 88 -13.57 7.73 -19.60
CA ASP A 88 -12.19 7.33 -19.81
C ASP A 88 -11.26 8.17 -18.91
N THR A 89 -10.58 7.51 -17.98
CA THR A 89 -9.67 8.15 -17.01
C THR A 89 -8.21 8.12 -17.46
N LYS A 90 -7.88 7.40 -18.54
CA LYS A 90 -6.51 7.27 -19.04
C LYS A 90 -5.88 8.61 -19.41
N PRO A 91 -6.56 9.52 -20.12
CA PRO A 91 -5.99 10.83 -20.43
C PRO A 91 -5.69 11.64 -19.17
N LEU A 92 -6.59 11.59 -18.18
CA LEU A 92 -6.43 12.29 -16.91
C LEU A 92 -5.26 11.72 -16.09
N ALA A 93 -5.15 10.40 -15.98
CA ALA A 93 -4.04 9.75 -15.28
C ALA A 93 -2.69 10.16 -15.87
N LYS A 94 -2.58 10.13 -17.21
CA LYS A 94 -1.36 10.59 -17.90
C LYS A 94 -1.10 12.08 -17.72
N ALA A 95 -2.14 12.92 -17.75
CA ALA A 95 -2.00 14.36 -17.56
C ALA A 95 -1.48 14.70 -16.14
N LEU A 96 -2.01 14.02 -15.11
CA LEU A 96 -1.55 14.17 -13.73
C LEU A 96 -0.07 13.77 -13.58
N LEU A 97 0.32 12.60 -14.11
CA LEU A 97 1.71 12.15 -14.08
C LEU A 97 2.64 13.08 -14.88
N THR A 98 2.21 13.56 -16.04
CA THR A 98 2.99 14.52 -16.83
C THR A 98 3.19 15.83 -16.07
N ARG A 99 2.17 16.28 -15.33
CA ARG A 99 2.20 17.55 -14.60
C ARG A 99 3.08 17.52 -13.35
N PHE A 100 3.04 16.41 -12.62
CA PHE A 100 3.65 16.28 -11.29
C PHE A 100 4.86 15.33 -11.26
N GLY A 101 5.05 14.50 -12.27
CA GLY A 101 6.21 13.60 -12.43
C GLY A 101 5.86 12.15 -12.16
N ASN A 102 5.62 11.80 -10.90
CA ASN A 102 5.39 10.42 -10.45
C ASN A 102 4.17 10.32 -9.51
N LEU A 103 3.78 9.10 -9.14
CA LEU A 103 2.63 8.85 -8.26
C LEU A 103 2.73 9.55 -6.90
N ALA A 104 3.91 9.57 -6.28
CA ALA A 104 4.11 10.22 -4.99
C ALA A 104 3.87 11.73 -5.08
N GLU A 105 4.37 12.38 -6.14
CA GLU A 105 4.17 13.80 -6.40
C GLU A 105 2.72 14.13 -6.74
N VAL A 106 2.02 13.28 -7.52
CA VAL A 106 0.58 13.42 -7.77
C VAL A 106 -0.20 13.38 -6.45
N LEU A 107 0.10 12.42 -5.59
CA LEU A 107 -0.52 12.28 -4.27
C LEU A 107 -0.14 13.42 -3.32
N ALA A 108 1.05 14.02 -3.42
CA ALA A 108 1.48 15.11 -2.56
C ALA A 108 0.98 16.49 -3.01
N ALA A 109 0.69 16.69 -4.30
CA ALA A 109 0.35 17.98 -4.89
C ALA A 109 -0.81 18.72 -4.18
N PRO A 110 -0.75 20.04 -3.94
CA PRO A 110 -1.87 20.77 -3.33
C PRO A 110 -3.19 20.57 -4.09
N ALA A 111 -4.32 20.47 -3.38
CA ALA A 111 -5.63 20.22 -4.02
C ALA A 111 -5.98 21.28 -5.09
N ALA A 112 -5.62 22.54 -4.86
CA ALA A 112 -5.78 23.62 -5.84
C ALA A 112 -4.99 23.36 -7.13
N ARG A 113 -3.78 22.79 -7.03
CA ARG A 113 -2.92 22.45 -8.17
C ARG A 113 -3.44 21.25 -8.93
N ILE A 114 -4.01 20.27 -8.24
CA ILE A 114 -4.68 19.14 -8.87
C ILE A 114 -5.87 19.64 -9.68
N ALA A 115 -6.67 20.55 -9.11
CA ALA A 115 -7.84 21.12 -9.78
C ALA A 115 -7.53 21.95 -11.05
N GLU A 116 -6.28 22.38 -11.24
CA GLU A 116 -5.83 23.02 -12.49
C GLU A 116 -5.80 22.02 -13.68
N VAL A 117 -5.75 20.71 -13.41
CA VAL A 117 -5.71 19.68 -14.46
C VAL A 117 -7.13 19.42 -14.98
N PRO A 118 -7.40 19.58 -16.30
CA PRO A 118 -8.72 19.32 -16.85
C PRO A 118 -9.22 17.90 -16.55
N GLY A 119 -10.41 17.80 -15.96
CA GLY A 119 -11.00 16.52 -15.52
C GLY A 119 -10.68 16.13 -14.07
N ALA A 120 -9.74 16.81 -13.39
CA ALA A 120 -9.43 16.60 -11.98
C ALA A 120 -10.34 17.46 -11.08
N GLY A 121 -11.63 17.18 -11.10
CA GLY A 121 -12.61 17.90 -10.27
C GLY A 121 -12.39 17.72 -8.76
N PRO A 122 -13.17 18.41 -7.92
CA PRO A 122 -13.01 18.38 -6.45
C PRO A 122 -12.99 16.96 -5.85
N ALA A 123 -13.79 16.04 -6.39
CA ALA A 123 -13.82 14.65 -5.95
C ALA A 123 -12.50 13.91 -6.20
N VAL A 124 -11.89 14.12 -7.38
CA VAL A 124 -10.57 13.54 -7.71
C VAL A 124 -9.50 14.09 -6.78
N ALA A 125 -9.48 15.42 -6.57
CA ALA A 125 -8.53 16.05 -5.67
C ALA A 125 -8.69 15.52 -4.24
N GLN A 126 -9.93 15.38 -3.76
CA GLN A 126 -10.23 14.83 -2.44
C GLN A 126 -9.73 13.38 -2.30
N ASP A 127 -10.06 12.50 -3.23
CA ASP A 127 -9.65 11.09 -3.17
C ASP A 127 -8.11 10.97 -3.18
N LEU A 128 -7.42 11.74 -4.01
CA LEU A 128 -5.95 11.81 -4.03
C LEU A 128 -5.38 12.31 -2.69
N LYS A 129 -6.03 13.29 -2.05
CA LYS A 129 -5.60 13.76 -0.71
C LYS A 129 -5.86 12.73 0.38
N VAL A 130 -6.96 11.99 0.31
CA VAL A 130 -7.25 10.90 1.25
C VAL A 130 -6.21 9.79 1.12
N ALA A 131 -5.90 9.34 -0.10
CA ALA A 131 -4.86 8.34 -0.33
C ALA A 131 -3.49 8.79 0.20
N HIS A 132 -3.11 10.06 -0.04
CA HIS A 132 -1.88 10.63 0.49
C HIS A 132 -1.86 10.65 2.03
N ALA A 133 -2.98 11.04 2.66
CA ALA A 133 -3.08 11.06 4.11
C ALA A 133 -2.97 9.66 4.72
N ILE A 134 -3.53 8.63 4.07
CA ILE A 134 -3.38 7.22 4.47
C ILE A 134 -1.92 6.80 4.36
N MET A 135 -1.27 7.05 3.22
CA MET A 135 0.15 6.76 2.99
C MET A 135 1.03 7.42 4.06
N GLN A 136 0.83 8.71 4.33
CA GLN A 136 1.58 9.46 5.34
C GLN A 136 1.35 8.91 6.76
N ARG A 137 0.13 8.49 7.11
CA ARG A 137 -0.16 7.90 8.42
C ARG A 137 0.47 6.52 8.57
N ALA A 138 0.43 5.69 7.53
CA ALA A 138 1.09 4.38 7.52
C ALA A 138 2.61 4.51 7.70
N GLN A 139 3.25 5.38 6.91
CA GLN A 139 4.69 5.65 7.01
C GLN A 139 5.09 6.19 8.40
N ARG A 140 4.28 7.10 8.97
CA ARG A 140 4.52 7.61 10.33
C ARG A 140 4.34 6.55 11.41
N ALA A 141 3.40 5.61 11.23
CA ALA A 141 3.19 4.52 12.17
C ALA A 141 4.40 3.57 12.19
N GLU A 142 4.94 3.22 11.01
CA GLU A 142 6.16 2.42 10.90
C GLU A 142 7.38 3.14 11.49
N ALA A 143 7.59 4.42 11.14
CA ALA A 143 8.73 5.20 11.63
C ALA A 143 8.72 5.40 13.16
N LYS A 144 7.53 5.50 13.79
CA LYS A 144 7.40 5.62 15.24
C LYS A 144 7.70 4.32 15.99
N GLN A 145 7.62 3.17 15.31
CA GLN A 145 7.86 1.87 15.92
C GLN A 145 9.31 1.41 15.82
N ARG A 146 10.14 2.06 14.99
CA ARG A 146 11.56 1.69 14.83
C ARG A 146 12.43 2.41 15.87
N PRO A 147 13.06 1.70 16.82
CA PRO A 147 14.07 2.29 17.69
C PRO A 147 15.20 2.86 16.85
N VAL A 148 15.56 4.12 17.11
CA VAL A 148 16.81 4.66 16.60
C VAL A 148 17.91 4.21 17.55
N VAL A 149 18.84 3.39 17.05
CA VAL A 149 20.07 3.06 17.77
C VAL A 149 21.01 4.27 17.66
N SER A 150 20.66 5.34 18.37
CA SER A 150 21.28 6.66 18.23
C SER A 150 22.61 6.81 18.98
N SER A 151 22.90 5.90 19.91
CA SER A 151 24.15 5.89 20.67
C SER A 151 24.46 4.49 21.20
N TRP A 152 25.72 4.29 21.58
CA TRP A 152 26.19 3.10 22.30
C TRP A 152 25.36 2.83 23.56
N SER A 153 25.11 3.86 24.37
CA SER A 153 24.32 3.72 25.61
C SER A 153 22.88 3.32 25.33
N ALA A 154 22.26 3.86 24.27
CA ALA A 154 20.92 3.48 23.86
C ALA A 154 20.87 2.02 23.37
N LEU A 155 21.86 1.58 22.60
CA LEU A 155 21.99 0.19 22.14
C LEU A 155 22.10 -0.78 23.32
N VAL A 156 23.03 -0.53 24.24
CA VAL A 156 23.24 -1.40 25.41
C VAL A 156 22.00 -1.40 26.30
N SER A 157 21.37 -0.25 26.52
CA SER A 157 20.12 -0.17 27.30
C SER A 157 19.00 -0.98 26.64
N TYR A 158 18.87 -0.90 25.32
CA TYR A 158 17.90 -1.66 24.53
C TYR A 158 18.14 -3.17 24.69
N CYS A 159 19.37 -3.63 24.40
CA CYS A 159 19.73 -5.05 24.49
C CYS A 159 19.60 -5.60 25.92
N ARG A 160 19.98 -4.82 26.95
CA ARG A 160 19.78 -5.22 28.35
C ARG A 160 18.32 -5.37 28.71
N THR A 161 17.46 -4.44 28.26
CA THR A 161 16.01 -4.54 28.50
C THR A 161 15.43 -5.78 27.82
N ALA A 162 15.91 -6.11 26.62
CA ALA A 162 15.42 -7.25 25.86
C ALA A 162 15.95 -8.61 26.37
N MET A 163 17.16 -8.68 26.96
CA MET A 163 17.88 -9.94 27.15
C MET A 163 18.48 -10.19 28.53
N ALA A 164 18.64 -9.17 29.40
CA ALA A 164 19.45 -9.33 30.62
C ALA A 164 18.87 -10.31 31.66
N HIS A 165 17.56 -10.59 31.60
CA HIS A 165 16.87 -11.53 32.48
C HIS A 165 16.51 -12.85 31.81
N GLU A 166 16.95 -13.05 30.56
CA GLU A 166 16.69 -14.29 29.85
C GLU A 166 17.53 -15.43 30.44
N PRO A 167 16.91 -16.51 30.96
CA PRO A 167 17.62 -17.62 31.58
C PRO A 167 18.39 -18.50 30.58
N ARG A 168 18.12 -18.39 29.29
CA ARG A 168 18.76 -19.16 28.21
C ARG A 168 19.66 -18.25 27.39
N GLU A 169 20.69 -18.84 26.80
CA GLU A 169 21.48 -18.14 25.80
C GLU A 169 20.67 -17.98 24.50
N GLN A 170 20.56 -16.74 24.06
CA GLN A 170 19.89 -16.34 22.84
C GLN A 170 20.87 -15.59 21.95
N PHE A 171 20.85 -15.92 20.67
CA PHE A 171 21.57 -15.17 19.65
C PHE A 171 20.57 -14.33 18.86
N ARG A 172 20.70 -13.01 19.00
CA ARG A 172 19.84 -11.98 18.42
C ARG A 172 20.61 -11.19 17.37
N VAL A 173 19.93 -10.81 16.30
CA VAL A 173 20.48 -9.97 15.25
C VAL A 173 19.57 -8.76 15.05
N LEU A 174 20.18 -7.58 15.15
CA LEU A 174 19.54 -6.31 14.85
C LEU A 174 19.85 -5.94 13.40
N PHE A 175 18.82 -5.87 12.55
CA PHE A 175 18.95 -5.50 11.14
C PHE A 175 18.77 -4.00 10.97
N LEU A 176 19.69 -3.34 10.28
CA LEU A 176 19.75 -1.89 10.18
C LEU A 176 19.70 -1.41 8.73
N ASP A 177 19.02 -0.28 8.52
CA ASP A 177 19.03 0.42 7.24
C ASP A 177 20.30 1.28 7.06
N VAL A 178 20.44 1.94 5.90
CA VAL A 178 21.57 2.82 5.58
C VAL A 178 21.70 4.04 6.52
N LYS A 179 20.67 4.35 7.30
CA LYS A 179 20.63 5.43 8.30
C LYS A 179 20.80 4.89 9.72
N ASN A 180 21.17 3.62 9.88
CA ASN A 180 21.30 2.91 11.15
C ASN A 180 19.99 2.85 11.97
N GLN A 181 18.84 2.85 11.29
CA GLN A 181 17.54 2.63 11.94
C GLN A 181 17.24 1.13 11.99
N LEU A 182 16.68 0.67 13.11
CA LEU A 182 16.31 -0.74 13.29
C LEU A 182 15.16 -1.11 12.35
N ILE A 183 15.44 -1.98 11.38
CA ILE A 183 14.46 -2.59 10.47
C ILE A 183 13.73 -3.70 11.20
N ALA A 184 14.49 -4.61 11.82
CA ALA A 184 13.98 -5.77 12.54
C ALA A 184 14.92 -6.15 13.69
N ASP A 185 14.33 -6.69 14.73
CA ASP A 185 15.01 -7.32 15.85
C ASP A 185 14.57 -8.77 15.96
N GLU A 186 15.45 -9.71 15.60
CA GLU A 186 15.10 -11.11 15.49
C GLU A 186 16.04 -11.98 16.31
N VAL A 187 15.45 -12.93 17.05
CA VAL A 187 16.19 -14.02 17.68
C VAL A 187 16.46 -15.07 16.62
N MET A 188 17.70 -15.12 16.16
CA MET A 188 18.15 -16.05 15.12
C MET A 188 18.43 -17.44 15.68
N ASN A 189 18.61 -17.54 17.00
CA ASN A 189 18.66 -18.82 17.67
C ASN A 189 18.33 -18.72 19.16
N GLU A 190 17.70 -19.78 19.67
CA GLU A 190 17.48 -20.00 21.10
C GLU A 190 18.12 -21.35 21.48
N GLY A 191 19.20 -21.29 22.25
CA GLY A 191 19.98 -22.48 22.61
C GLY A 191 19.40 -23.27 23.78
N THR A 192 19.97 -24.44 24.04
CA THR A 192 19.88 -25.13 25.34
C THR A 192 20.88 -24.49 26.33
N VAL A 193 21.12 -25.10 27.49
CA VAL A 193 21.98 -24.54 28.56
C VAL A 193 23.44 -24.30 28.12
N ASP A 194 23.93 -25.00 27.07
CA ASP A 194 25.37 -25.03 26.76
C ASP A 194 25.81 -24.37 25.44
N HIS A 195 24.95 -24.20 24.43
CA HIS A 195 25.21 -23.35 23.25
C HIS A 195 24.01 -23.32 22.28
N ALA A 196 23.85 -22.22 21.53
CA ALA A 196 22.91 -22.12 20.41
C ALA A 196 23.67 -22.17 19.06
N PRO A 197 23.48 -23.19 18.19
CA PRO A 197 24.17 -23.25 16.90
C PRO A 197 23.73 -22.14 15.93
N VAL A 198 24.55 -21.09 15.78
CA VAL A 198 24.29 -19.99 14.85
C VAL A 198 24.75 -20.39 13.44
N TYR A 199 23.92 -20.13 12.43
CA TYR A 199 24.25 -20.41 11.04
C TYR A 199 24.49 -19.11 10.26
N PRO A 200 25.75 -18.77 9.89
CA PRO A 200 26.09 -17.55 9.15
C PRO A 200 25.25 -17.35 7.89
N ARG A 201 24.95 -18.44 7.16
CA ARG A 201 24.12 -18.40 5.94
C ARG A 201 22.70 -17.87 6.20
N GLU A 202 22.11 -18.18 7.35
CA GLU A 202 20.74 -17.75 7.66
C GLU A 202 20.70 -16.27 8.00
N ILE A 203 21.73 -15.78 8.70
CA ILE A 203 21.91 -14.35 8.98
C ILE A 203 22.09 -13.57 7.67
N ALA A 204 22.96 -14.05 6.78
CA ALA A 204 23.19 -13.41 5.48
C ALA A 204 21.93 -13.43 4.60
N ARG A 205 21.22 -14.56 4.54
CA ARG A 205 19.93 -14.69 3.84
C ARG A 205 18.91 -13.69 4.37
N ARG A 206 18.74 -13.63 5.70
CA ARG A 206 17.78 -12.71 6.32
C ARG A 206 18.13 -11.25 6.07
N ALA A 207 19.41 -10.90 6.16
CA ALA A 207 19.85 -9.53 5.88
C ALA A 207 19.45 -9.09 4.47
N LEU A 208 19.55 -9.98 3.47
CA LEU A 208 19.09 -9.71 2.11
C LEU A 208 17.56 -9.62 2.01
N GLU A 209 16.81 -10.54 2.64
CA GLU A 209 15.34 -10.50 2.66
C GLU A 209 14.81 -9.18 3.24
N LEU A 210 15.49 -8.64 4.25
CA LEU A 210 15.14 -7.37 4.89
C LEU A 210 15.76 -6.14 4.21
N SER A 211 16.55 -6.32 3.14
CA SER A 211 17.33 -5.24 2.52
C SER A 211 18.16 -4.45 3.52
N ALA A 212 18.74 -5.14 4.52
CA ALA A 212 19.55 -4.54 5.55
C ALA A 212 20.90 -4.08 4.98
N ALA A 213 21.32 -2.87 5.33
CA ALA A 213 22.65 -2.36 4.99
C ALA A 213 23.72 -2.81 5.99
N ALA A 214 23.30 -3.10 7.22
CA ALA A 214 24.18 -3.54 8.28
C ALA A 214 23.44 -4.38 9.33
N VAL A 215 24.20 -5.09 10.14
CA VAL A 215 23.70 -5.88 11.28
C VAL A 215 24.52 -5.61 12.54
N ILE A 216 23.89 -5.77 13.70
CA ILE A 216 24.56 -5.88 15.01
C ILE A 216 24.22 -7.25 15.57
N LEU A 217 25.25 -8.02 15.92
CA LEU A 217 25.10 -9.32 16.54
C LEU A 217 25.00 -9.12 18.06
N VAL A 218 24.15 -9.87 18.73
CA VAL A 218 23.97 -9.77 20.19
C VAL A 218 23.73 -11.17 20.74
N HIS A 219 24.46 -11.57 21.77
CA HIS A 219 24.07 -12.72 22.60
C HIS A 219 24.17 -12.38 24.08
N ASN A 220 23.45 -13.13 24.91
CA ASN A 220 23.51 -13.00 26.37
C ASN A 220 24.26 -14.17 26.99
N HIS A 221 24.98 -13.89 28.07
CA HIS A 221 25.57 -14.92 28.93
C HIS A 221 24.74 -15.06 30.20
N PRO A 222 23.99 -16.18 30.39
CA PRO A 222 23.20 -16.40 31.60
C PRO A 222 24.04 -16.43 32.88
N SER A 223 25.33 -16.78 32.77
CA SER A 223 26.32 -16.73 33.86
C SER A 223 26.52 -15.31 34.41
N GLY A 224 26.26 -14.29 33.59
CA GLY A 224 26.36 -12.87 33.93
C GLY A 224 27.67 -12.21 33.52
N ASP A 225 28.73 -12.95 33.20
CA ASP A 225 30.01 -12.42 32.71
C ASP A 225 29.92 -12.11 31.21
N PRO A 226 30.08 -10.84 30.78
CA PRO A 226 30.01 -10.47 29.36
C PRO A 226 31.29 -10.79 28.58
N LYS A 227 32.30 -11.45 29.16
CA LYS A 227 33.53 -11.78 28.44
C LYS A 227 33.27 -12.82 27.34
N PRO A 228 33.63 -12.55 26.07
CA PRO A 228 33.44 -13.51 24.99
C PRO A 228 34.35 -14.74 25.12
N SER A 229 33.81 -15.90 24.75
CA SER A 229 34.53 -17.16 24.62
C SER A 229 35.30 -17.25 23.30
N ALA A 230 36.19 -18.23 23.18
CA ALA A 230 36.87 -18.52 21.92
C ALA A 230 35.90 -18.95 20.80
N GLN A 231 34.79 -19.59 21.18
CA GLN A 231 33.74 -20.00 20.25
C GLN A 231 32.99 -18.79 19.69
N ASP A 232 32.71 -17.80 20.54
CA ASP A 232 32.06 -16.54 20.10
C ASP A 232 32.96 -15.81 19.10
N VAL A 233 34.27 -15.78 19.32
CA VAL A 233 35.23 -15.21 18.38
C VAL A 233 35.24 -15.95 17.03
N ALA A 234 35.23 -17.28 17.05
CA ALA A 234 35.23 -18.08 15.84
C ALA A 234 33.96 -17.85 15.02
N ILE A 235 32.78 -17.97 15.63
CA ILE A 235 31.50 -17.82 14.91
C ILE A 235 31.30 -16.40 14.40
N THR A 236 31.72 -15.38 15.15
CA THR A 236 31.65 -13.99 14.71
C THR A 236 32.42 -13.77 13.41
N ARG A 237 33.63 -14.33 13.30
CA ARG A 237 34.44 -14.21 12.09
C ARG A 237 33.77 -14.85 10.88
N GLU A 238 33.14 -16.01 11.06
CA GLU A 238 32.37 -16.66 10.00
C GLU A 238 31.15 -15.82 9.56
N ILE A 239 30.45 -15.20 10.52
CA ILE A 239 29.32 -14.31 10.22
C ILE A 239 29.78 -13.05 9.48
N VAL A 240 30.88 -12.44 9.91
CA VAL A 240 31.48 -11.27 9.23
C VAL A 240 31.81 -11.61 7.78
N ALA A 241 32.51 -12.72 7.53
CA ALA A 241 32.86 -13.15 6.18
C ALA A 241 31.61 -13.40 5.31
N ALA A 242 30.58 -14.05 5.87
CA ALA A 242 29.33 -14.31 5.15
C ALA A 242 28.54 -13.03 4.83
N ALA A 243 28.49 -12.07 5.76
CA ALA A 243 27.82 -10.79 5.57
C ALA A 243 28.56 -9.91 4.55
N GLU A 244 29.89 -9.86 4.61
CA GLU A 244 30.72 -9.13 3.65
C GLU A 244 30.55 -9.64 2.22
N ALA A 245 30.43 -10.96 2.04
CA ALA A 245 30.20 -11.58 0.72
C ALA A 245 28.90 -11.08 0.05
N VAL A 246 27.94 -10.59 0.82
CA VAL A 246 26.67 -10.01 0.34
C VAL A 246 26.56 -8.51 0.57
N SER A 247 27.69 -7.83 0.81
CA SER A 247 27.78 -6.37 1.03
C SER A 247 26.98 -5.84 2.24
N VAL A 248 26.81 -6.66 3.28
CA VAL A 248 26.19 -6.27 4.54
C VAL A 248 27.27 -6.07 5.59
N ARG A 249 27.28 -4.91 6.26
CA ARG A 249 28.29 -4.59 7.27
C ARG A 249 27.92 -5.18 8.63
N VAL A 250 28.85 -5.85 9.31
CA VAL A 250 28.68 -6.16 10.74
C VAL A 250 29.22 -4.98 11.54
N HIS A 251 28.34 -4.27 12.25
CA HIS A 251 28.73 -3.06 13.00
C HIS A 251 29.47 -3.37 14.28
N ASP A 252 28.99 -4.38 15.01
CA ASP A 252 29.56 -4.87 16.25
C ASP A 252 28.96 -6.25 16.58
N HIS A 253 29.57 -6.91 17.57
CA HIS A 253 29.00 -8.05 18.27
C HIS A 253 29.01 -7.77 19.77
N LEU A 254 27.83 -7.78 20.38
CA LEU A 254 27.62 -7.50 21.80
C LEU A 254 27.41 -8.78 22.60
N VAL A 255 28.09 -8.85 23.74
CA VAL A 255 27.81 -9.85 24.78
C VAL A 255 27.12 -9.15 25.94
N ILE A 256 25.91 -9.58 26.28
CA ILE A 256 25.11 -8.99 27.35
C ILE A 256 25.18 -9.87 28.59
N GLY A 257 25.77 -9.35 29.66
CA GLY A 257 25.80 -9.96 30.98
C GLY A 257 24.85 -9.26 31.95
N ARG A 258 24.70 -9.82 33.17
CA ARG A 258 23.92 -9.20 34.25
C ARG A 258 24.55 -7.89 34.71
N GLU A 259 25.87 -7.86 34.84
CA GLU A 259 26.60 -6.71 35.39
C GLU A 259 27.16 -5.76 34.33
N GLY A 260 27.13 -6.13 33.05
CA GLY A 260 27.71 -5.31 32.00
C GLY A 260 27.40 -5.76 30.58
N ALA A 261 28.09 -5.15 29.62
CA ALA A 261 28.09 -5.58 28.23
C ALA A 261 29.51 -5.45 27.67
N ALA A 262 29.91 -6.37 26.80
CA ALA A 262 31.16 -6.30 26.06
C ALA A 262 30.90 -6.08 24.58
N SER A 263 31.76 -5.31 23.92
CA SER A 263 31.73 -5.09 22.47
C SER A 263 32.97 -5.70 21.85
N PHE A 264 32.78 -6.54 20.85
CA PHE A 264 33.89 -7.13 20.09
C PHE A 264 34.74 -6.05 19.44
N LYS A 265 34.12 -5.01 18.90
CA LYS A 265 34.82 -3.89 18.30
C LYS A 265 35.69 -3.13 19.31
N SER A 266 35.18 -2.89 20.52
CA SER A 266 35.93 -2.22 21.58
C SER A 266 37.08 -3.08 22.12
N LEU A 267 36.93 -4.40 22.06
CA LEU A 267 37.95 -5.38 22.43
C LEU A 267 38.96 -5.67 21.30
N GLY A 268 38.80 -5.09 20.10
CA GLY A 268 39.67 -5.34 18.96
C GLY A 268 39.54 -6.74 18.35
N LEU A 269 38.37 -7.38 18.52
CA LEU A 269 38.04 -8.71 18.01
C LEU A 269 37.31 -8.67 16.66
N LEU A 270 36.94 -7.48 16.19
CA LEU A 270 36.23 -7.17 14.95
C LEU A 270 36.82 -5.93 14.28
#